data_AF-A0A4P9YXG9-F1
#
_entry.id   AF-A0A4P9YXG9-F1
#
_cell.length_a   1.000
_cell.length_b   1.000
_cell.length_c   1.000
_cell.angle_alpha   90.00
_cell.angle_beta   90.00
_cell.angle_gamma   90.00
#
_symmetry.space_group_name_H-M   'P 1'
#
loop_
_entity.id
_entity.type
_entity.pdbx_description
1 polymer ?
#
loop_
_entity_poly.entity_id
_entity_poly.type
_entity_poly.pdbx_seq_one_letter_code
_entity_poly.pdbx_strand_id
1 'polypeptide(L)'
;MNQRSIAARLVTQLLKLRYTHLIRQAWQAVRMDYINHTGSNHTSASAGNDALNNTAEALIALSHDDEHFGDLVCTMVDTLPHDDPLSLAFFFHILELIALPSSENAIQLSERLLHKTSSDHQVVGMTSPVRPVHDQPQVILDADAAIGRWKISPDWLEVRNDHTAFSTIWSNCPITLGTWYYEVTLITSGIMQIGWSRLTGDNVFECDEGIGVGDTVYSLGYDGCRRLTWAA
;
A
#
# COMPACT_ATOMS: atom_id res chain seq x y z
N MET A 1 23.43 -28.38 -16.98
CA MET A 1 22.22 -27.52 -16.97
C MET A 1 21.06 -28.39 -16.48
N ASN A 2 20.56 -28.16 -15.27
CA ASN A 2 19.78 -29.15 -14.50
C ASN A 2 18.28 -29.09 -14.90
N GLN A 3 17.69 -30.17 -15.41
CA GLN A 3 16.29 -30.20 -15.89
C GLN A 3 15.28 -29.77 -14.81
N ARG A 4 15.56 -30.05 -13.53
CA ARG A 4 14.75 -29.58 -12.39
C ARG A 4 14.66 -28.05 -12.29
N SER A 5 15.70 -27.33 -12.70
CA SER A 5 15.74 -25.86 -12.71
C SER A 5 14.88 -25.27 -13.84
N ILE A 6 14.78 -25.94 -14.98
CA ILE A 6 13.96 -25.47 -16.11
C ILE A 6 12.48 -25.66 -15.82
N ALA A 7 12.10 -26.83 -15.30
CA ALA A 7 10.71 -27.11 -14.93
C ALA A 7 10.20 -26.13 -13.87
N ALA A 8 10.98 -25.89 -12.81
CA ALA A 8 10.63 -24.91 -11.77
C ALA A 8 10.44 -23.50 -12.35
N ARG A 9 11.37 -23.04 -13.21
CA ARG A 9 11.25 -21.73 -13.87
C ARG A 9 10.02 -21.63 -14.77
N LEU A 10 9.69 -22.70 -15.50
CA LEU A 10 8.51 -22.74 -16.35
C LEU A 10 7.23 -22.62 -15.51
N VAL A 11 7.16 -23.35 -14.39
CA VAL A 11 6.02 -23.29 -13.46
C VAL A 11 5.85 -21.87 -12.93
N THR A 12 6.90 -21.22 -12.44
CA THR A 12 6.84 -19.82 -11.98
C THR A 12 6.35 -18.87 -13.08
N GLN A 13 6.84 -19.03 -14.32
CA GLN A 13 6.40 -18.18 -15.45
C GLN A 13 4.93 -18.42 -15.81
N LEU A 14 4.47 -19.67 -15.83
CA LEU A 14 3.08 -20.00 -16.09
C LEU A 14 2.15 -19.49 -14.99
N LEU A 15 2.57 -19.55 -13.73
CA LEU A 15 1.84 -18.98 -12.60
C LEU A 15 1.72 -17.47 -12.72
N LYS A 16 2.83 -16.77 -13.00
CA LYS A 16 2.81 -15.30 -13.22
C LYS A 16 1.88 -14.92 -14.38
N LEU A 17 1.90 -15.66 -15.49
CA LEU A 17 0.99 -15.45 -16.61
C LEU A 17 -0.48 -15.68 -16.22
N ARG A 18 -0.75 -16.73 -15.44
CA ARG A 18 -2.10 -17.02 -14.94
C ARG A 18 -2.61 -15.89 -14.04
N TYR A 19 -1.80 -15.40 -13.11
CA TYR A 19 -2.17 -14.27 -12.24
C TYR A 19 -2.41 -13.02 -13.06
N THR A 20 -1.49 -12.68 -13.96
CA THR A 20 -1.62 -11.52 -14.85
C THR A 20 -2.94 -11.57 -15.63
N HIS A 21 -3.30 -12.74 -16.16
CA HIS A 21 -4.54 -12.91 -16.90
C HIS A 21 -5.78 -12.68 -16.02
N LEU A 22 -5.84 -13.32 -14.85
CA LEU A 22 -6.96 -13.17 -13.91
C LEU A 22 -7.11 -11.72 -13.44
N ILE A 23 -6.01 -11.09 -13.03
CA ILE A 23 -6.02 -9.69 -12.57
C ILE A 23 -6.51 -8.75 -13.67
N ARG A 24 -6.02 -8.91 -14.91
CA ARG A 24 -6.49 -8.10 -16.05
C ARG A 24 -7.96 -8.32 -16.35
N GLN A 25 -8.43 -9.56 -16.27
CA GLN A 25 -9.83 -9.88 -16.52
C GLN A 25 -10.75 -9.23 -15.48
N ALA A 26 -10.43 -9.36 -14.18
CA ALA A 26 -11.16 -8.69 -13.11
C ALA A 26 -11.14 -7.17 -13.27
N TRP A 27 -9.96 -6.61 -13.48
CA TRP A 27 -9.77 -5.17 -13.68
C TRP A 27 -10.61 -4.63 -14.85
N GLN A 28 -10.59 -5.33 -15.99
CA GLN A 28 -11.38 -4.94 -17.15
C GLN A 28 -12.88 -5.00 -16.89
N ALA A 29 -13.36 -6.01 -16.16
CA ALA A 29 -14.77 -6.11 -15.76
C ALA A 29 -15.19 -4.90 -14.91
N VAL A 30 -14.43 -4.60 -13.85
CA VAL A 30 -14.68 -3.44 -12.96
C VAL A 30 -14.70 -2.13 -13.75
N ARG A 31 -13.69 -1.94 -14.62
CA ARG A 31 -13.56 -0.72 -15.41
C ARG A 31 -14.72 -0.55 -16.40
N MET A 32 -15.14 -1.62 -17.07
CA MET A 32 -16.26 -1.56 -18.01
C MET A 32 -17.58 -1.31 -17.29
N ASP A 33 -17.79 -1.92 -16.13
CA ASP A 33 -18.97 -1.64 -15.32
C ASP A 33 -18.99 -0.17 -14.86
N TYR A 34 -17.87 0.38 -14.39
CA TYR A 34 -17.77 1.79 -14.03
C TYR A 34 -18.11 2.72 -15.21
N ILE A 35 -17.57 2.47 -16.40
CA ILE A 35 -17.86 3.25 -17.63
C ILE A 35 -19.35 3.15 -18.01
N ASN A 36 -19.93 1.96 -17.94
CA ASN A 36 -21.33 1.74 -18.31
C ASN A 36 -22.30 2.42 -17.35
N HIS A 37 -22.00 2.44 -16.04
CA HIS A 37 -22.86 3.07 -15.03
C HIS A 37 -22.72 4.60 -14.97
N THR A 38 -21.56 5.14 -15.36
CA THR A 38 -21.35 6.60 -15.48
C THR A 38 -21.95 7.19 -16.77
N GLY A 39 -22.30 6.34 -17.75
CA GLY A 39 -22.83 6.76 -19.06
C GLY A 39 -24.27 6.35 -19.40
N SER A 40 -24.96 5.53 -18.60
CA SER A 40 -26.26 4.95 -18.98
C SER A 40 -27.19 4.67 -17.78
N ASN A 41 -28.48 5.02 -17.94
CA ASN A 41 -29.59 4.78 -16.99
C ASN A 41 -30.26 3.39 -17.13
N HIS A 42 -29.60 2.37 -17.71
CA HIS A 42 -30.24 1.06 -17.90
C HIS A 42 -29.41 -0.17 -17.54
N THR A 43 -30.18 -1.19 -17.14
CA THR A 43 -29.89 -2.43 -16.42
C THR A 43 -29.17 -3.48 -17.28
N SER A 44 -27.85 -3.61 -17.11
CA SER A 44 -27.09 -4.80 -17.54
C SER A 44 -26.03 -5.19 -16.50
N ALA A 45 -26.34 -5.03 -15.22
CA ALA A 45 -25.39 -5.19 -14.10
C ALA A 45 -25.07 -6.66 -13.74
N SER A 46 -25.84 -7.66 -14.22
CA SER A 46 -25.68 -9.04 -13.74
C SER A 46 -24.43 -9.74 -14.29
N ALA A 47 -24.15 -9.62 -15.59
CA ALA A 47 -23.04 -10.35 -16.22
C ALA A 47 -21.65 -9.79 -15.82
N GLY A 48 -21.54 -8.48 -15.63
CA GLY A 48 -20.33 -7.82 -15.13
C GLY A 48 -20.02 -8.22 -13.68
N ASN A 49 -21.05 -8.18 -12.82
CA ASN A 49 -20.96 -8.65 -11.43
C ASN A 49 -20.59 -10.13 -11.32
N ASP A 50 -21.14 -11.01 -12.15
CA ASP A 50 -20.83 -12.45 -12.12
C ASP A 50 -19.37 -12.72 -12.52
N ALA A 51 -18.85 -12.03 -13.54
CA ALA A 51 -17.45 -12.18 -13.95
C ALA A 51 -16.48 -11.65 -12.88
N LEU A 52 -16.83 -10.56 -12.23
CA LEU A 52 -16.06 -9.94 -11.15
C LEU A 52 -16.05 -10.83 -9.91
N ASN A 53 -17.21 -11.37 -9.50
CA ASN A 53 -17.31 -12.32 -8.40
C ASN A 53 -16.51 -13.60 -8.66
N ASN A 54 -16.66 -14.21 -9.83
CA ASN A 54 -15.91 -15.43 -10.18
C ASN A 54 -14.39 -15.19 -10.17
N THR A 55 -13.94 -14.02 -10.61
CA THR A 55 -12.51 -13.70 -10.61
C THR A 55 -12.01 -13.35 -9.21
N ALA A 56 -12.80 -12.65 -8.40
CA ALA A 56 -12.50 -12.39 -6.99
C ALA A 56 -12.38 -13.71 -6.22
N GLU A 57 -13.32 -14.65 -6.37
CA GLU A 57 -13.25 -15.97 -5.76
C GLU A 57 -11.98 -16.73 -6.16
N ALA A 58 -11.58 -16.66 -7.44
CA ALA A 58 -10.34 -17.28 -7.89
C ALA A 58 -9.09 -16.64 -7.27
N LEU A 59 -9.04 -15.31 -7.15
CA LEU A 59 -7.94 -14.59 -6.50
C LEU A 59 -7.88 -14.90 -5.00
N ILE A 60 -9.03 -14.95 -4.34
CA ILE A 60 -9.17 -15.35 -2.93
C ILE A 60 -8.65 -16.78 -2.74
N ALA A 61 -9.11 -17.74 -3.54
CA ALA A 61 -8.66 -19.13 -3.43
C ALA A 61 -7.14 -19.26 -3.63
N LEU A 62 -6.56 -18.50 -4.57
CA LEU A 62 -5.12 -18.49 -4.82
C LEU A 62 -4.32 -17.85 -3.67
N SER A 63 -4.88 -16.85 -3.01
CA SER A 63 -4.21 -16.18 -1.88
C SER A 63 -4.08 -17.03 -0.62
N HIS A 64 -4.87 -18.11 -0.50
CA HIS A 64 -4.77 -19.04 0.63
C HIS A 64 -3.52 -19.93 0.55
N ASP A 65 -2.87 -19.98 -0.61
CA ASP A 65 -1.62 -20.70 -0.79
C ASP A 65 -0.46 -19.76 -0.46
N ASP A 66 0.21 -20.07 0.66
CA ASP A 66 1.29 -19.25 1.21
C ASP A 66 2.45 -19.07 0.23
N GLU A 67 2.75 -20.05 -0.63
CA GLU A 67 3.84 -19.93 -1.62
C GLU A 67 3.53 -18.88 -2.71
N HIS A 68 2.25 -18.58 -2.92
CA HIS A 68 1.76 -17.81 -4.05
C HIS A 68 1.25 -16.42 -3.68
N PHE A 69 0.99 -16.15 -2.39
CA PHE A 69 0.49 -14.88 -1.91
C PHE A 69 1.38 -13.70 -2.36
N GLY A 70 2.69 -13.80 -2.13
CA GLY A 70 3.64 -12.75 -2.50
C GLY A 70 3.69 -12.49 -4.01
N ASP A 71 3.63 -13.56 -4.81
CA ASP A 71 3.62 -13.47 -6.28
C ASP A 71 2.32 -12.84 -6.80
N LEU A 72 1.18 -13.15 -6.19
CA LEU A 72 -0.12 -12.58 -6.53
C LEU A 72 -0.11 -11.06 -6.31
N VAL A 73 0.24 -10.60 -5.11
CA VAL A 73 0.28 -9.18 -4.76
C VAL A 73 1.28 -8.42 -5.63
N CYS A 74 2.49 -8.96 -5.83
CA CYS A 74 3.47 -8.34 -6.71
C CYS A 74 2.98 -8.25 -8.15
N THR A 75 2.28 -9.28 -8.65
CA THR A 75 1.73 -9.27 -10.01
C THR A 75 0.60 -8.25 -10.13
N MET A 76 -0.21 -8.04 -9.09
CA MET A 76 -1.22 -6.96 -9.09
C MET A 76 -0.55 -5.58 -9.22
N VAL A 77 0.48 -5.31 -8.41
CA VAL A 77 1.25 -4.07 -8.50
C VAL A 77 1.88 -3.90 -9.88
N ASP A 78 2.45 -4.95 -10.47
CA ASP A 78 3.06 -4.90 -11.81
C ASP A 78 2.05 -4.69 -12.96
N THR A 79 0.80 -5.11 -12.77
CA THR A 79 -0.19 -5.26 -13.85
C THR A 79 -1.18 -4.11 -13.90
N LEU A 80 -1.52 -3.53 -12.76
CA LEU A 80 -2.51 -2.47 -12.65
C LEU A 80 -1.92 -1.11 -13.06
N PRO A 81 -2.65 -0.29 -13.84
CA PRO A 81 -2.24 1.09 -14.12
C PRO A 81 -2.04 1.91 -12.85
N HIS A 82 -0.93 2.64 -12.74
CA HIS A 82 -0.61 3.47 -11.57
C HIS A 82 -1.19 4.89 -11.66
N ASP A 83 -1.62 5.32 -12.85
CA ASP A 83 -2.17 6.64 -13.16
C ASP A 83 -3.71 6.69 -13.07
N ASP A 84 -4.36 5.55 -12.80
CA ASP A 84 -5.81 5.43 -12.70
C ASP A 84 -6.24 5.18 -11.23
N PRO A 85 -6.95 6.12 -10.58
CA PRO A 85 -7.40 5.94 -9.20
C PRO A 85 -8.34 4.75 -9.01
N LEU A 86 -9.06 4.34 -10.06
CA LEU A 86 -9.91 3.14 -10.02
C LEU A 86 -9.06 1.86 -9.88
N SER A 87 -7.83 1.85 -10.42
CA SER A 87 -6.90 0.73 -10.25
C SER A 87 -6.47 0.56 -8.80
N LEU A 88 -6.22 1.67 -8.11
CA LEU A 88 -5.89 1.66 -6.68
C LEU A 88 -7.07 1.19 -5.83
N ALA A 89 -8.29 1.66 -6.13
CA ALA A 89 -9.50 1.19 -5.46
C ALA A 89 -9.73 -0.32 -5.65
N PHE A 90 -9.53 -0.82 -6.88
CA PHE A 90 -9.59 -2.26 -7.17
C PHE A 90 -8.53 -3.05 -6.40
N PHE A 91 -7.29 -2.54 -6.38
CA PHE A 91 -6.19 -3.18 -5.64
C PHE A 91 -6.53 -3.34 -4.16
N PHE A 92 -6.97 -2.27 -3.50
CA PHE A 92 -7.37 -2.33 -2.09
C PHE A 92 -8.56 -3.26 -1.86
N HIS A 93 -9.57 -3.23 -2.73
CA HIS A 93 -10.72 -4.11 -2.61
C HIS A 93 -10.31 -5.59 -2.65
N ILE A 94 -9.41 -5.96 -3.57
CA ILE A 94 -8.89 -7.33 -3.62
C ILE A 94 -8.04 -7.64 -2.37
N LEU A 95 -7.19 -6.73 -1.91
CA LEU A 95 -6.41 -6.92 -0.68
C LEU A 95 -7.30 -7.18 0.56
N GLU A 96 -8.48 -6.58 0.62
CA GLU A 96 -9.45 -6.82 1.70
C GLU A 96 -10.13 -8.19 1.62
N LEU A 97 -10.23 -8.76 0.43
CA LEU A 97 -10.90 -10.03 0.19
C LEU A 97 -9.97 -11.25 0.28
N ILE A 98 -8.71 -11.07 -0.11
CA ILE A 98 -7.72 -12.17 -0.09
C ILE A 98 -7.35 -12.57 1.35
N ALA A 99 -6.78 -13.77 1.49
CA ALA A 99 -6.30 -14.28 2.76
C ALA A 99 -5.23 -13.36 3.37
N LEU A 100 -5.14 -13.34 4.70
CA LEU A 100 -4.08 -12.58 5.37
C LEU A 100 -2.71 -13.22 5.11
N PRO A 101 -1.65 -12.43 4.90
CA PRO A 101 -0.30 -12.98 4.78
C PRO A 101 0.14 -13.63 6.08
N SER A 102 0.89 -14.72 5.97
CA SER A 102 1.75 -15.20 7.06
C SER A 102 2.91 -14.23 7.32
N SER A 103 3.57 -14.36 8.47
CA SER A 103 4.74 -13.51 8.79
C SER A 103 5.86 -13.64 7.75
N GLU A 104 6.08 -14.85 7.23
CA GLU A 104 7.05 -15.11 6.15
C GLU A 104 6.67 -14.34 4.87
N ASN A 105 5.40 -14.39 4.49
CA ASN A 105 4.88 -13.67 3.33
C ASN A 105 5.01 -12.15 3.47
N ALA A 106 4.74 -11.62 4.65
CA ALA A 106 4.91 -10.20 4.93
C ALA A 106 6.39 -9.78 4.77
N ILE A 107 7.33 -10.57 5.32
CA ILE A 107 8.77 -10.33 5.18
C ILE A 107 9.20 -10.37 3.71
N GLN A 108 8.81 -11.41 2.98
CA GLN A 108 9.17 -11.55 1.56
C GLN A 108 8.59 -10.42 0.70
N LEU A 109 7.37 -9.97 1.00
CA LEU A 109 6.78 -8.80 0.33
C LEU A 109 7.57 -7.54 0.63
N SER A 110 7.93 -7.30 1.89
CA SER A 110 8.76 -6.18 2.30
C SER A 110 10.10 -6.16 1.54
N GLU A 111 10.80 -7.28 1.47
CA GLU A 111 12.05 -7.41 0.70
C GLU A 111 11.85 -7.10 -0.79
N ARG A 112 10.78 -7.61 -1.40
CA ARG A 112 10.47 -7.34 -2.82
C ARG A 112 10.13 -5.87 -3.07
N LEU A 113 9.41 -5.22 -2.16
CA LEU A 113 9.10 -3.79 -2.24
C LEU A 113 10.38 -2.94 -2.12
N LEU A 114 11.27 -3.28 -1.17
CA LEU A 114 12.58 -2.64 -1.02
C LEU A 114 13.47 -2.81 -2.26
N HIS A 115 13.41 -3.98 -2.91
CA HIS A 115 14.09 -4.19 -4.18
C HIS A 115 13.54 -3.31 -5.30
N LYS A 116 12.22 -3.15 -5.38
CA LYS A 116 11.57 -2.26 -6.36
C LYS A 116 11.96 -0.80 -6.15
N THR A 117 11.91 -0.31 -4.92
CA THR A 117 12.30 1.08 -4.60
C THR A 117 13.76 1.37 -4.94
N SER A 118 14.64 0.38 -4.75
CA SER A 118 16.06 0.46 -5.09
C SER A 118 16.33 0.40 -6.60
N SER A 119 15.51 -0.34 -7.36
CA SER A 119 15.70 -0.50 -8.81
C SER A 119 15.35 0.75 -9.61
N ASP A 120 14.39 1.57 -9.15
CA ASP A 120 14.03 2.83 -9.79
C ASP A 120 15.15 3.88 -9.71
N HIS A 121 16.05 3.76 -8.71
CA HIS A 121 17.19 4.67 -8.53
C HIS A 121 18.32 4.46 -9.56
N GLN A 122 18.28 3.40 -10.38
CA GLN A 122 19.25 3.22 -11.47
C GLN A 122 18.87 3.92 -12.79
N VAL A 123 17.65 4.45 -12.91
CA VAL A 123 17.19 5.12 -14.14
C VAL A 123 16.97 6.61 -13.87
N VAL A 124 18.07 7.37 -13.83
CA VAL A 124 18.25 8.76 -14.29
C VAL A 124 19.63 9.19 -13.81
N GLY A 125 20.47 9.66 -14.73
CA GLY A 125 21.86 10.07 -14.51
C GLY A 125 22.01 11.30 -13.61
N MET A 126 21.73 11.17 -12.33
CA MET A 126 22.26 11.99 -11.24
C MET A 126 22.66 11.04 -10.11
N THR A 127 23.88 10.53 -10.18
CA THR A 127 24.50 9.82 -9.07
C THR A 127 24.77 10.80 -7.93
N SER A 128 23.79 10.99 -7.05
CA SER A 128 24.16 11.35 -5.68
C SER A 128 24.96 10.17 -5.11
N PRO A 129 26.18 10.38 -4.59
CA PRO A 129 27.00 9.30 -4.09
C PRO A 129 26.24 8.59 -2.96
N VAL A 130 26.13 7.26 -3.07
CA VAL A 130 25.70 6.40 -1.96
C VAL A 130 26.66 6.69 -0.80
N ARG A 131 26.18 7.42 0.22
CA ARG A 131 26.96 7.62 1.44
C ARG A 131 27.16 6.26 2.10
N PRO A 132 28.36 5.96 2.63
CA PRO A 132 28.60 4.74 3.41
C PRO A 132 27.53 4.62 4.51
N VAL A 133 27.04 3.40 4.71
CA VAL A 133 25.92 3.03 5.60
C VAL A 133 26.06 3.57 7.03
N HIS A 134 27.26 3.96 7.45
CA HIS A 134 27.54 4.51 8.77
C HIS A 134 27.18 5.99 9.00
N ASP A 135 26.86 6.76 7.95
CA ASP A 135 26.60 8.23 8.04
C ASP A 135 25.21 8.65 7.52
N GLN A 136 24.26 7.71 7.40
CA GLN A 136 22.87 8.05 7.13
C GLN A 136 22.22 8.53 8.44
N PRO A 137 21.64 9.74 8.51
CA PRO A 137 20.86 10.13 9.69
C PRO A 137 19.76 9.08 9.86
N GLN A 138 19.68 8.49 11.06
CA GLN A 138 18.65 7.52 11.38
C GLN A 138 17.28 8.20 11.18
N VAL A 139 16.42 7.58 10.38
CA VAL A 139 15.05 8.03 10.21
C VAL A 139 14.28 7.67 11.48
N ILE A 140 13.76 8.69 12.16
CA ILE A 140 13.06 8.58 13.43
C ILE A 140 11.83 9.49 13.44
N LEU A 141 10.99 9.37 14.46
CA LEU A 141 9.89 10.28 14.70
C LEU A 141 10.39 11.66 15.17
N ASP A 142 9.91 12.71 14.53
CA ASP A 142 10.27 14.10 14.78
C ASP A 142 9.34 14.72 15.84
N ALA A 143 9.84 14.80 17.06
CA ALA A 143 9.13 15.42 18.17
C ALA A 143 8.96 16.93 18.05
N ASP A 144 9.85 17.62 17.34
CA ASP A 144 9.77 19.07 17.18
C ASP A 144 8.65 19.46 16.20
N ALA A 145 8.35 18.56 15.25
CA ALA A 145 7.23 18.71 14.32
C ALA A 145 5.88 18.25 14.89
N ALA A 146 5.88 17.50 15.99
CA ALA A 146 4.68 16.83 16.50
C ALA A 146 3.64 17.80 17.10
N ILE A 147 2.35 17.52 16.84
CA ILE A 147 1.22 18.32 17.31
C ILE A 147 0.40 17.48 18.30
N GLY A 148 -0.03 18.12 19.38
CA GLY A 148 -0.87 17.51 20.41
C GLY A 148 -0.05 16.91 21.56
N ARG A 149 -0.56 15.84 22.16
CA ARG A 149 0.03 15.19 23.33
C ARG A 149 0.44 13.77 22.99
N TRP A 150 1.73 13.51 23.12
CA TRP A 150 2.33 12.23 22.77
C TRP A 150 3.38 11.84 23.82
N LYS A 151 3.66 10.54 23.88
CA LYS A 151 4.78 9.95 24.61
C LYS A 151 5.58 9.13 23.62
N ILE A 152 6.89 9.21 23.72
CA ILE A 152 7.81 8.58 22.77
C ILE A 152 8.79 7.65 23.50
N SER A 153 9.16 6.55 22.85
CA SER A 153 10.20 5.65 23.34
C SER A 153 11.61 6.26 23.25
N PRO A 154 12.60 5.78 24.03
CA PRO A 154 13.97 6.31 24.00
C PRO A 154 14.70 6.17 22.67
N ASP A 155 14.27 5.23 21.81
CA ASP A 155 14.82 5.01 20.47
C ASP A 155 14.12 5.84 19.37
N TRP A 156 13.10 6.62 19.74
CA TRP A 156 12.34 7.49 18.84
C TRP A 156 11.58 6.77 17.72
N LEU A 157 11.24 5.49 17.92
CA LEU A 157 10.54 4.65 16.94
C LEU A 157 9.13 4.22 17.37
N GLU A 158 8.75 4.43 18.63
CA GLU A 158 7.41 4.13 19.14
C GLU A 158 6.77 5.39 19.72
N VAL A 159 5.54 5.67 19.32
CA VAL A 159 4.73 6.76 19.85
C VAL A 159 3.43 6.22 20.43
N ARG A 160 3.00 6.82 21.55
CA ARG A 160 1.75 6.52 22.23
C ARG A 160 1.00 7.80 22.56
N ASN A 161 -0.31 7.76 22.37
CA ASN A 161 -1.24 8.81 22.78
C ASN A 161 -2.16 8.27 23.89
N ASP A 162 -2.14 8.91 25.05
CA ASP A 162 -2.98 8.55 26.21
C ASP A 162 -4.24 9.42 26.35
N HIS A 163 -4.47 10.30 25.37
CA HIS A 163 -5.56 11.25 25.35
C HIS A 163 -6.57 10.92 24.25
N THR A 164 -7.74 11.55 24.33
CA THR A 164 -8.84 11.36 23.37
C THR A 164 -8.69 12.19 22.10
N ALA A 165 -7.85 13.24 22.12
CA ALA A 165 -7.57 14.10 20.96
C ALA A 165 -6.59 13.40 19.99
N PHE A 166 -6.72 13.67 18.68
CA PHE A 166 -5.90 13.06 17.63
C PHE A 166 -4.54 13.76 17.47
N SER A 167 -3.56 13.31 18.24
CA SER A 167 -2.17 13.81 18.11
C SER A 167 -1.51 13.28 16.84
N THR A 168 -0.71 14.11 16.18
CA THR A 168 -0.05 13.78 14.90
C THR A 168 1.45 14.03 15.02
N ILE A 169 2.26 13.11 14.48
CA ILE A 169 3.72 13.20 14.46
C ILE A 169 4.26 12.78 13.08
N TRP A 170 5.37 13.40 12.66
CA TRP A 170 6.04 13.12 11.39
C TRP A 170 7.33 12.36 11.61
N SER A 171 7.91 11.84 10.53
CA SER A 171 9.33 11.48 10.53
C SER A 171 10.19 12.74 10.38
N ASN A 172 11.45 12.65 10.77
CA ASN A 172 12.47 13.70 10.56
C ASN A 172 12.98 13.78 9.10
N CYS A 173 12.43 12.99 8.19
CA CYS A 173 12.94 12.83 6.83
C CYS A 173 11.83 13.13 5.80
N PRO A 174 11.67 14.39 5.39
CA PRO A 174 10.72 14.75 4.33
C PRO A 174 11.20 14.19 2.99
N ILE A 175 10.25 13.71 2.19
CA ILE A 175 10.49 13.09 0.90
C ILE A 175 10.03 14.03 -0.22
N THR A 176 10.86 14.19 -1.25
CA THR A 176 10.55 15.05 -2.40
C THR A 176 10.39 14.30 -3.72
N LEU A 177 11.18 13.25 -3.94
CA LEU A 177 11.26 12.52 -5.21
C LEU A 177 11.60 11.04 -4.97
N GLY A 178 11.16 10.16 -5.87
CA GLY A 178 11.46 8.73 -5.85
C GLY A 178 10.34 7.86 -5.25
N THR A 179 10.61 6.56 -5.18
CA THR A 179 9.71 5.54 -4.63
C THR A 179 10.18 5.15 -3.23
N TRP A 180 9.31 5.20 -2.23
CA TRP A 180 9.67 5.04 -0.82
C TRP A 180 8.77 4.03 -0.12
N TYR A 181 9.29 3.45 0.96
CA TYR A 181 8.63 2.41 1.74
C TYR A 181 8.95 2.58 3.23
N TYR A 182 7.94 2.38 4.08
CA TYR A 182 8.09 2.29 5.54
C TYR A 182 7.03 1.31 6.08
N GLU A 183 7.26 0.81 7.28
CA GLU A 183 6.35 -0.09 7.99
C GLU A 183 5.95 0.51 9.34
N VAL A 184 4.77 0.14 9.81
CA VAL A 184 4.26 0.51 11.14
C VAL A 184 3.73 -0.75 11.81
N THR A 185 4.15 -0.98 13.05
CA THR A 185 3.61 -2.04 13.90
C THR A 185 2.64 -1.44 14.90
N LEU A 186 1.39 -1.92 14.90
CA LEU A 186 0.39 -1.50 15.88
C LEU A 186 0.55 -2.30 17.17
N ILE A 187 0.87 -1.61 18.28
CA ILE A 187 1.06 -2.24 19.60
C ILE A 187 -0.27 -2.40 20.33
N THR A 188 -1.19 -1.47 20.16
CA THR A 188 -2.51 -1.47 20.81
C THR A 188 -3.63 -1.40 19.77
N SER A 189 -4.82 -1.87 20.14
CA SER A 189 -6.03 -1.58 19.39
C SER A 189 -6.46 -0.12 19.61
N GLY A 190 -7.21 0.43 18.66
CA GLY A 190 -7.71 1.80 18.72
C GLY A 190 -7.85 2.40 17.33
N ILE A 191 -8.44 3.59 17.27
CA ILE A 191 -8.50 4.36 16.02
C ILE A 191 -7.18 5.09 15.85
N MET A 192 -6.44 4.74 14.80
CA MET A 192 -5.18 5.37 14.41
C MET A 192 -5.21 5.53 12.90
N GLN A 193 -4.77 6.69 12.41
CA GLN A 193 -4.57 6.95 10.99
C GLN A 193 -3.06 6.99 10.72
N ILE A 194 -2.61 6.23 9.71
CA ILE A 194 -1.22 6.12 9.31
C ILE A 194 -1.12 6.52 7.84
N GLY A 195 -0.18 7.40 7.49
CA GLY A 195 -0.06 7.78 6.09
C GLY A 195 0.96 8.85 5.80
N TRP A 196 0.70 9.59 4.73
CA TRP A 196 1.58 10.61 4.19
C TRP A 196 0.92 11.98 4.26
N SER A 197 1.70 13.01 4.50
CA SER A 197 1.23 14.39 4.40
C SER A 197 2.34 15.32 3.91
N ARG A 198 1.92 16.38 3.24
CA ARG A 198 2.82 17.46 2.85
C ARG A 198 2.90 18.48 3.97
N LEU A 199 4.11 18.81 4.42
CA LEU A 199 4.32 19.88 5.39
C LEU A 199 4.26 21.24 4.67
N THR A 200 3.09 21.86 4.64
CA THR A 200 2.88 23.23 4.11
C THR A 200 2.21 24.08 5.18
N GLY A 201 2.37 25.41 5.11
CA GLY A 201 1.69 26.32 6.03
C GLY A 201 0.15 26.28 5.93
N ASP A 202 -0.37 25.82 4.79
CA ASP A 202 -1.81 25.65 4.55
C ASP A 202 -2.34 24.31 5.05
N ASN A 203 -1.46 23.39 5.43
CA ASN A 203 -1.83 22.08 5.96
C ASN A 203 -1.93 22.14 7.48
N VAL A 204 -3.14 22.33 7.99
CA VAL A 204 -3.42 22.51 9.41
C VAL A 204 -4.00 21.22 9.98
N PHE A 205 -3.33 20.68 10.98
CA PHE A 205 -3.83 19.56 11.80
C PHE A 205 -4.32 20.11 13.13
N GLU A 206 -5.51 19.69 13.54
CA GLU A 206 -6.19 20.19 14.73
C GLU A 206 -6.59 19.02 15.61
N CYS A 207 -5.72 18.69 16.58
CA CYS A 207 -5.88 17.48 17.40
C CYS A 207 -7.18 17.44 18.18
N ASP A 208 -7.62 18.59 18.72
CA ASP A 208 -8.83 18.68 19.56
C ASP A 208 -10.12 18.59 18.72
N GLU A 209 -10.08 19.03 17.47
CA GLU A 209 -11.17 18.88 16.48
C GLU A 209 -11.12 17.52 15.75
N GLY A 210 -10.08 16.73 16.00
CA GLY A 210 -9.90 15.43 15.38
C GLY A 210 -9.38 15.47 13.94
N ILE A 211 -8.81 16.60 13.49
CA ILE A 211 -8.28 16.76 12.12
C ILE A 211 -6.85 16.22 12.08
N GLY A 212 -6.69 15.03 11.50
CA GLY A 212 -5.44 14.29 11.40
C GLY A 212 -4.99 13.99 9.96
N VAL A 213 -4.06 13.05 9.84
CA VAL A 213 -3.59 12.57 8.53
C VAL A 213 -4.72 11.87 7.76
N GLY A 214 -4.97 12.33 6.53
CA GLY A 214 -6.07 11.89 5.69
C GLY A 214 -7.28 12.83 5.69
N ASP A 215 -7.36 13.78 6.62
CA ASP A 215 -8.48 14.73 6.72
C ASP A 215 -8.21 16.06 5.97
N THR A 216 -7.00 16.24 5.46
CA THR A 216 -6.61 17.44 4.71
C THR A 216 -6.34 17.10 3.24
N VAL A 217 -6.55 18.07 2.35
CA VAL A 217 -6.29 17.95 0.90
C VAL A 217 -4.81 17.70 0.56
N TYR A 218 -3.92 17.84 1.56
CA TYR A 218 -2.48 17.63 1.44
C TYR A 218 -2.01 16.34 2.12
N SER A 219 -2.94 15.46 2.49
CA SER A 219 -2.65 14.23 3.22
C SER A 219 -3.47 13.04 2.74
N LEU A 220 -2.91 11.85 2.92
CA LEU A 220 -3.53 10.56 2.68
C LEU A 220 -3.31 9.72 3.94
N GLY A 221 -4.38 9.21 4.53
CA GLY A 221 -4.33 8.41 5.76
C GLY A 221 -5.05 7.08 5.59
N TYR A 222 -4.54 6.02 6.21
CA TYR A 222 -5.21 4.74 6.34
C TYR A 222 -5.60 4.49 7.79
N ASP A 223 -6.89 4.23 8.02
CA ASP A 223 -7.46 3.86 9.31
C ASP A 223 -7.66 2.34 9.35
N GLY A 224 -6.77 1.65 10.06
CA GLY A 224 -6.84 0.18 10.19
C GLY A 224 -8.01 -0.32 11.04
N CYS A 225 -8.57 0.53 11.91
CA CYS A 225 -9.72 0.16 12.74
C CYS A 225 -11.00 0.15 11.91
N ARG A 226 -11.17 1.16 11.04
CA ARG A 226 -12.33 1.29 10.15
C ARG A 226 -12.14 0.59 8.81
N ARG A 227 -10.90 0.22 8.46
CA ARG A 227 -10.49 -0.31 7.16
C ARG A 227 -10.84 0.65 6.03
N LEU A 228 -10.47 1.91 6.22
CA LEU A 228 -10.77 2.98 5.27
C LEU A 228 -9.51 3.77 4.95
N THR A 229 -9.37 4.12 3.67
CA THR A 229 -8.40 5.11 3.22
C THR A 229 -9.11 6.46 3.15
N TRP A 230 -8.48 7.48 3.73
CA TRP A 230 -8.97 8.84 3.86
C TRP A 230 -8.09 9.78 3.01
N ALA A 231 -8.72 10.55 2.14
CA ALA A 231 -8.14 11.66 1.39
C ALA A 231 -9.26 12.68 1.13
N ALA A 232 -8.99 13.97 1.41
CA ALA A 232 -9.95 15.06 1.25
C ALA A 232 -9.93 15.68 -0.16
#